data_AF-A0A957KUR9-F1
#
_entry.id   AF-A0A957KUR9-F1
#
_cell.length_a   1.000
_cell.length_b   1.000
_cell.length_c   1.000
_cell.angle_alpha   90.00
_cell.angle_beta   90.00
_cell.angle_gamma   90.00
#
_symmetry.space_group_name_H-M   'P 1'
#
loop_
_entity.id
_entity.type
_entity.pdbx_description
1 polymer ?
#
loop_
_entity_poly.entity_id
_entity_poly.type
_entity_poly.pdbx_seq_one_letter_code
_entity_poly.pdbx_strand_id
1 'polypeptide(L)'
;VQVDLRESATGKSWRLVFSGDIGRASSPILFPPERFASADIVIMESTYGDRLHETYEGARKKLREVVNRTARKRGKVIIPAFAVGRTQELVYALNQLDADGDIPNVRVFVDSPLAVNATDVFRMHPEAWNEEVQNFLVEDKRKSPFDYPGIEYVRDVRRSKQLNFIHEPAVIISANGMAENGRILHHLKNNIEDARNSILIVSFQAEETLGRKLKDGQKRVRIFGEAYDVHASVESIDGYSAHADQQELVAWADGLDRQRLQRLFLVHGETQAAETLQHLLQSQGFAKVSVPARGDSIEF
;
A
#
# COMPACT_ATOMS: atom_id res chain seq x y z
N VAL A 1 -2.48 18.84 6.75
CA VAL A 1 -1.97 20.00 7.54
C VAL A 1 -2.78 21.23 7.20
N GLN A 2 -3.27 21.97 8.21
CA GLN A 2 -3.98 23.25 8.02
C GLN A 2 -3.12 24.39 8.59
N VAL A 3 -3.01 25.48 7.85
CA VAL A 3 -2.31 26.70 8.25
C VAL A 3 -3.25 27.88 8.08
N ASP A 4 -3.54 28.56 9.18
CA ASP A 4 -4.31 29.80 9.19
C ASP A 4 -3.34 30.99 9.22
N LEU A 5 -3.41 31.85 8.20
CA LEU A 5 -2.56 33.01 8.01
C LEU A 5 -3.39 34.29 8.15
N ARG A 6 -2.79 35.33 8.72
CA ARG A 6 -3.39 36.67 8.77
C ARG A 6 -2.39 37.68 8.25
N GLU A 7 -2.78 38.38 7.19
CA GLU A 7 -1.95 39.41 6.59
C GLU A 7 -1.89 40.65 7.49
N SER A 8 -0.69 41.10 7.84
CA SER A 8 -0.53 42.26 8.73
C SER A 8 -0.96 43.58 8.11
N ALA A 9 -0.81 43.74 6.80
CA ALA A 9 -1.10 45.00 6.09
C ALA A 9 -2.59 45.22 5.86
N THR A 10 -3.34 44.17 5.49
CA THR A 10 -4.77 44.26 5.14
C THR A 10 -5.69 43.71 6.23
N GLY A 11 -5.16 42.93 7.17
CA GLY A 11 -5.93 42.18 8.15
C GLY A 11 -6.67 40.96 7.58
N LYS A 12 -6.55 40.69 6.27
CA LYS A 12 -7.21 39.55 5.60
C LYS A 12 -6.69 38.23 6.16
N SER A 13 -7.61 37.29 6.36
CA SER A 13 -7.28 35.95 6.85
C SER A 13 -7.40 34.93 5.73
N TRP A 14 -6.50 33.95 5.75
CA TRP A 14 -6.38 32.92 4.74
C TRP A 14 -6.21 31.57 5.40
N ARG A 15 -6.79 30.53 4.80
CA ARG A 15 -6.60 29.15 5.21
C ARG A 15 -5.98 28.36 4.08
N LEU A 16 -4.80 27.83 4.34
CA LEU A 16 -4.06 26.95 3.46
C LEU A 16 -4.13 25.51 3.99
N VAL A 17 -4.51 24.57 3.13
CA VAL A 17 -4.53 23.15 3.46
C VAL A 17 -3.54 22.42 2.57
N PHE A 18 -2.64 21.66 3.18
CA PHE A 18 -1.81 20.67 2.52
C PHE A 18 -2.37 19.29 2.83
N SER A 19 -2.72 18.51 1.82
CA SER A 19 -3.23 17.15 2.03
C SER A 19 -2.17 16.23 2.64
N GLY A 20 -0.90 16.40 2.23
CA GLY A 20 0.08 15.31 2.32
C GLY A 20 -0.37 14.16 1.43
N ASP A 21 -0.05 12.94 1.82
CA ASP A 21 -0.58 11.74 1.15
C ASP A 21 -1.97 11.43 1.70
N ILE A 22 -2.96 11.36 0.82
CA ILE A 22 -4.35 11.04 1.16
C ILE A 22 -4.47 9.52 1.14
N GLY A 23 -4.73 8.95 2.32
CA GLY A 23 -5.01 7.53 2.46
C GLY A 23 -6.31 7.12 1.75
N ARG A 24 -6.47 5.82 1.47
CA ARG A 24 -7.74 5.30 0.96
C ARG A 24 -8.85 5.46 1.99
N ALA A 25 -10.02 5.95 1.57
CA ALA A 25 -11.21 5.96 2.42
C ALA A 25 -11.67 4.52 2.70
N SER A 26 -11.38 3.62 1.78
CA SER A 26 -11.60 2.18 1.87
C SER A 26 -10.44 1.40 2.51
N SER A 27 -9.60 2.07 3.33
CA SER A 27 -8.52 1.39 4.05
C SER A 27 -9.07 0.23 4.87
N PRO A 28 -8.49 -0.98 4.78
CA PRO A 28 -9.00 -2.14 5.50
C PRO A 28 -8.70 -2.09 7.00
N ILE A 29 -7.80 -1.20 7.44
CA ILE A 29 -7.38 -1.13 8.84
C ILE A 29 -7.68 0.23 9.45
N LEU A 30 -7.34 1.31 8.74
CA LEU A 30 -7.38 2.67 9.31
C LEU A 30 -8.72 3.33 9.06
N PHE A 31 -9.05 4.31 9.88
CA PHE A 31 -10.18 5.19 9.60
C PHE A 31 -9.99 5.95 8.27
N PRO A 32 -11.08 6.30 7.59
CA PRO A 32 -11.03 7.16 6.42
C PRO A 32 -10.31 8.49 6.73
N PRO A 33 -9.62 9.10 5.75
CA PRO A 33 -8.98 10.39 5.96
C PRO A 33 -9.96 11.45 6.44
N GLU A 34 -9.52 12.28 7.38
CA GLU A 34 -10.28 13.46 7.78
C GLU A 34 -10.47 14.40 6.59
N ARG A 35 -11.64 15.03 6.54
CA ARG A 35 -11.99 16.03 5.52
C ARG A 35 -11.90 17.43 6.11
N PHE A 36 -11.45 18.37 5.30
CA PHE A 36 -11.42 19.78 5.66
C PHE A 36 -12.69 20.46 5.14
N ALA A 37 -13.43 21.11 6.04
CA ALA A 37 -14.69 21.75 5.65
C ALA A 37 -14.48 23.07 4.88
N SER A 38 -13.35 23.76 5.08
CA SER A 38 -13.11 25.07 4.44
C SER A 38 -11.63 25.34 4.26
N ALA A 39 -11.26 25.87 3.09
CA ALA A 39 -9.92 26.36 2.78
C ALA A 39 -10.00 27.43 1.68
N ASP A 40 -9.10 28.40 1.70
CA ASP A 40 -8.95 29.37 0.62
C ASP A 40 -8.04 28.79 -0.47
N ILE A 41 -7.01 28.03 -0.07
CA ILE A 41 -6.05 27.37 -0.96
C ILE A 41 -5.84 25.93 -0.50
N VAL A 42 -5.79 25.01 -1.45
CA VAL A 42 -5.50 23.60 -1.21
C VAL A 42 -4.31 23.17 -2.05
N ILE A 43 -3.36 22.45 -1.43
CA ILE A 43 -2.24 21.76 -2.07
C ILE A 43 -2.48 20.27 -1.84
N MET A 44 -2.84 19.56 -2.91
CA MET A 44 -3.36 18.20 -2.87
C MET A 44 -2.46 17.24 -3.66
N GLU A 45 -2.26 16.03 -3.15
CA GLU A 45 -1.54 14.98 -3.89
C GLU A 45 -2.29 14.52 -5.15
N SER A 46 -1.58 13.86 -6.07
CA SER A 46 -2.13 13.40 -7.34
C SER A 46 -1.55 12.04 -7.78
N THR A 47 -1.06 11.23 -6.83
CA THR A 47 -0.29 10.00 -7.10
C THR A 47 -1.05 9.04 -8.04
N TYR A 48 -2.36 8.88 -7.83
CA TYR A 48 -3.25 8.03 -8.63
C TYR A 48 -4.37 8.83 -9.31
N GLY A 49 -4.08 10.06 -9.72
CA GLY A 49 -5.03 10.95 -10.39
C GLY A 49 -5.58 10.44 -11.73
N ASP A 50 -5.03 9.36 -12.29
CA ASP A 50 -5.36 8.80 -13.61
C ASP A 50 -6.09 7.44 -13.58
N ARG A 51 -6.26 6.81 -12.41
CA ARG A 51 -6.75 5.42 -12.35
C ARG A 51 -7.56 5.12 -11.09
N LEU A 52 -8.35 4.06 -11.18
CA LEU A 52 -9.10 3.49 -10.06
C LEU A 52 -8.38 2.25 -9.51
N HIS A 53 -8.50 2.03 -8.20
CA HIS A 53 -7.94 0.85 -7.57
C HIS A 53 -8.92 -0.34 -7.63
N GLU A 54 -8.37 -1.56 -7.62
CA GLU A 54 -9.16 -2.73 -7.32
C GLU A 54 -9.69 -2.66 -5.87
N THR A 55 -10.87 -3.22 -5.63
CA THR A 55 -11.46 -3.25 -4.29
C THR A 55 -10.64 -4.15 -3.37
N TYR A 56 -10.68 -3.86 -2.06
CA TYR A 56 -10.02 -4.71 -1.07
C TYR A 56 -10.53 -6.16 -1.11
N GLU A 57 -11.83 -6.37 -1.35
CA GLU A 57 -12.40 -7.70 -1.54
C GLU A 57 -11.81 -8.43 -2.76
N GLY A 58 -11.67 -7.74 -3.89
CA GLY A 58 -11.03 -8.29 -5.10
C GLY A 58 -9.57 -8.67 -4.83
N ALA A 59 -8.84 -7.79 -4.15
CA ALA A 59 -7.47 -8.04 -3.72
C ALA A 59 -7.37 -9.26 -2.79
N ARG A 60 -8.24 -9.37 -1.77
CA ARG A 60 -8.30 -10.50 -0.84
C ARG A 60 -8.64 -11.82 -1.56
N LYS A 61 -9.56 -11.77 -2.52
CA LYS A 61 -9.89 -12.93 -3.36
C LYS A 61 -8.69 -13.41 -4.18
N LYS A 62 -7.95 -12.50 -4.81
CA LYS A 62 -6.71 -12.85 -5.54
C LYS A 62 -5.65 -13.42 -4.62
N LEU A 63 -5.46 -12.83 -3.43
CA LEU A 63 -4.53 -13.36 -2.42
C LEU A 63 -4.90 -14.80 -2.04
N ARG A 64 -6.18 -15.07 -1.77
CA ARG A 64 -6.70 -16.42 -1.49
C ARG A 64 -6.38 -17.39 -2.62
N GLU A 65 -6.62 -17.00 -3.87
CA GLU A 65 -6.36 -17.84 -5.04
C GLU A 65 -4.87 -18.19 -5.19
N VAL A 66 -3.99 -17.20 -5.05
CA VAL A 66 -2.54 -17.39 -5.14
C VAL A 66 -2.04 -18.30 -4.01
N VAL A 67 -2.47 -18.06 -2.77
CA VAL A 67 -2.07 -18.88 -1.60
C VAL A 67 -2.53 -20.32 -1.79
N ASN A 68 -3.81 -20.56 -2.09
CA ASN A 68 -4.35 -21.91 -2.29
C ASN A 68 -3.66 -22.66 -3.42
N ARG A 69 -3.48 -22.01 -4.58
CA ARG A 69 -2.85 -22.62 -5.75
C ARG A 69 -1.40 -23.00 -5.47
N THR A 70 -0.66 -22.13 -4.79
CA THR A 70 0.74 -22.35 -4.44
C THR A 70 0.88 -23.43 -3.37
N ALA A 71 0.01 -23.44 -2.36
CA ALA A 71 -0.02 -24.45 -1.32
C ALA A 71 -0.29 -25.87 -1.88
N ARG A 72 -1.19 -26.00 -2.85
CA ARG A 72 -1.46 -27.28 -3.55
C ARG A 72 -0.23 -27.85 -4.27
N LYS A 73 0.66 -26.98 -4.75
CA LYS A 73 1.95 -27.37 -5.36
C LYS A 73 3.05 -27.64 -4.32
N ARG A 74 2.73 -27.48 -3.02
CA ARG A 74 3.69 -27.49 -1.91
C ARG A 74 4.82 -26.46 -2.08
N GLY A 75 4.51 -25.33 -2.71
CA GLY A 75 5.43 -24.21 -2.90
C GLY A 75 5.25 -23.12 -1.86
N LYS A 76 6.06 -22.06 -1.98
CA LYS A 76 6.01 -20.86 -1.15
C LYS A 76 5.49 -19.66 -1.93
N VAL A 77 4.71 -18.82 -1.26
CA VAL A 77 4.34 -17.49 -1.77
C VAL A 77 5.33 -16.48 -1.20
N ILE A 78 6.12 -15.85 -2.06
CA ILE A 78 7.09 -14.82 -1.68
C ILE A 78 6.49 -13.46 -2.01
N ILE A 79 6.36 -12.59 -1.00
CA ILE A 79 5.69 -11.30 -1.12
C ILE A 79 6.67 -10.17 -0.76
N PRO A 80 7.25 -9.48 -1.75
CA PRO A 80 7.91 -8.20 -1.53
C PRO A 80 6.88 -7.16 -1.05
N ALA A 81 7.05 -6.66 0.18
CA ALA A 81 6.16 -5.65 0.75
C ALA A 81 6.91 -4.55 1.49
N PHE A 82 6.37 -3.32 1.46
CA PHE A 82 6.85 -2.27 2.34
C PHE A 82 6.58 -2.63 3.80
N ALA A 83 7.53 -2.26 4.65
CA ALA A 83 7.52 -2.62 6.07
C ALA A 83 6.39 -1.94 6.86
N VAL A 84 5.98 -0.75 6.43
CA VAL A 84 4.91 0.05 7.05
C VAL A 84 3.73 0.13 6.09
N GLY A 85 2.52 -0.06 6.60
CA GLY A 85 1.27 -0.11 5.82
C GLY A 85 1.06 -1.47 5.15
N ARG A 86 1.75 -1.72 4.03
CA ARG A 86 1.45 -2.87 3.16
C ARG A 86 1.56 -4.23 3.84
N THR A 87 2.59 -4.42 4.66
CA THR A 87 2.77 -5.69 5.39
C THR A 87 1.61 -5.92 6.36
N GLN A 88 1.16 -4.88 7.06
CA GLN A 88 0.08 -4.96 8.05
C GLN A 88 -1.26 -5.30 7.38
N GLU A 89 -1.57 -4.66 6.25
CA GLU A 89 -2.76 -4.97 5.45
C GLU A 89 -2.78 -6.41 4.93
N LEU A 90 -1.64 -6.91 4.45
CA LEU A 90 -1.54 -8.30 3.99
C LEU A 90 -1.71 -9.30 5.12
N VAL A 91 -1.10 -9.02 6.27
CA VAL A 91 -1.27 -9.87 7.46
C VAL A 91 -2.74 -9.89 7.88
N TYR A 92 -3.40 -8.73 7.88
CA TYR A 92 -4.82 -8.65 8.22
C TYR A 92 -5.68 -9.43 7.22
N ALA A 93 -5.43 -9.28 5.92
CA ALA A 93 -6.13 -10.07 4.89
C ALA A 93 -5.93 -11.57 5.06
N LEU A 94 -4.72 -12.02 5.41
CA LEU A 94 -4.44 -13.43 5.69
C LEU A 94 -5.13 -13.92 6.98
N ASN A 95 -5.24 -13.07 7.99
CA ASN A 95 -5.96 -13.38 9.23
C ASN A 95 -7.47 -13.57 8.97
N GLN A 96 -8.07 -12.69 8.15
CA GLN A 96 -9.45 -12.84 7.70
C GLN A 96 -9.64 -14.16 6.94
N LEU A 97 -8.77 -14.44 5.96
CA LEU A 97 -8.82 -15.69 5.19
C LEU A 97 -8.62 -16.95 6.06
N ASP A 98 -7.80 -16.89 7.10
CA ASP A 98 -7.61 -17.97 8.09
C ASP A 98 -8.87 -18.16 8.95
N ALA A 99 -9.47 -17.06 9.42
CA ALA A 99 -10.71 -17.09 10.20
C ALA A 99 -11.87 -17.71 9.40
N ASP A 100 -11.98 -17.33 8.13
CA ASP A 100 -13.00 -17.83 7.19
C ASP A 100 -12.76 -19.29 6.74
N GLY A 101 -11.59 -19.88 7.05
CA GLY A 101 -11.19 -21.20 6.56
C GLY A 101 -10.95 -21.24 5.04
N ASP A 102 -10.71 -20.07 4.44
CA ASP A 102 -10.60 -19.84 2.99
C ASP A 102 -9.21 -20.18 2.43
N ILE A 103 -8.21 -20.33 3.31
CA ILE A 103 -6.85 -20.78 3.01
C ILE A 103 -6.49 -22.00 3.86
N PRO A 104 -5.62 -22.91 3.35
CA PRO A 104 -5.11 -24.01 4.16
C PRO A 104 -4.27 -23.47 5.32
N ASN A 105 -4.08 -24.29 6.36
CA ASN A 105 -3.19 -23.97 7.48
C ASN A 105 -1.72 -23.92 7.00
N VAL A 106 -1.31 -22.76 6.50
CA VAL A 106 0.04 -22.46 6.02
C VAL A 106 0.72 -21.50 6.98
N ARG A 107 2.04 -21.70 7.16
CA ARG A 107 2.84 -20.80 7.97
C ARG A 107 3.04 -19.48 7.23
N VAL A 108 2.89 -18.38 7.95
CA VAL A 108 3.11 -17.04 7.42
C VAL A 108 4.23 -16.36 8.19
N PHE A 109 5.28 -15.96 7.48
CA PHE A 109 6.47 -15.36 8.06
C PHE A 109 6.56 -13.89 7.65
N VAL A 110 6.60 -13.00 8.63
CA VAL A 110 6.95 -11.60 8.43
C VAL A 110 8.44 -11.44 8.72
N ASP A 111 9.27 -11.52 7.67
CA ASP A 111 10.73 -11.50 7.78
C ASP A 111 11.30 -10.13 7.42
N SER A 112 11.08 -9.17 8.31
CA SER A 112 11.65 -7.83 8.24
C SER A 112 11.62 -7.22 9.64
N PRO A 113 12.78 -6.96 10.29
CA PRO A 113 12.80 -6.36 11.62
C PRO A 113 12.05 -5.02 11.67
N LEU A 114 12.15 -4.23 10.59
CA LEU A 114 11.41 -2.99 10.47
C LEU A 114 9.90 -3.22 10.39
N ALA A 115 9.46 -4.23 9.63
CA ALA A 115 8.03 -4.52 9.52
C ALA A 115 7.47 -5.06 10.83
N VAL A 116 8.24 -5.88 11.54
CA VAL A 116 7.87 -6.36 12.87
C VAL A 116 7.73 -5.17 13.84
N ASN A 117 8.71 -4.27 13.89
CA ASN A 117 8.65 -3.09 14.75
C ASN A 117 7.49 -2.16 14.37
N ALA A 118 7.23 -1.98 13.07
CA ALA A 118 6.08 -1.21 12.60
C ALA A 118 4.77 -1.85 13.04
N THR A 119 4.62 -3.18 12.91
CA THR A 119 3.43 -3.89 13.41
C THR A 119 3.27 -3.72 14.92
N ASP A 120 4.35 -3.71 15.70
CA ASP A 120 4.27 -3.42 17.14
C ASP A 120 3.71 -2.01 17.40
N VAL A 121 4.09 -1.01 16.60
CA VAL A 121 3.47 0.33 16.67
C VAL A 121 1.98 0.28 16.36
N PHE A 122 1.57 -0.41 15.30
CA PHE A 122 0.14 -0.58 15.00
C PHE A 122 -0.63 -1.26 16.16
N ARG A 123 -0.02 -2.25 16.83
CA ARG A 123 -0.60 -2.91 18.03
C ARG A 123 -0.77 -1.97 19.22
N MET A 124 0.10 -0.97 19.37
CA MET A 124 0.03 0.00 20.46
C MET A 124 -1.08 1.05 20.26
N HIS A 125 -1.63 1.16 19.05
CA HIS A 125 -2.61 2.19 18.68
C HIS A 125 -3.94 1.60 18.15
N PRO A 126 -4.67 0.79 18.95
CA PRO A 126 -5.96 0.23 18.54
C PRO A 126 -7.04 1.29 18.29
N GLU A 127 -6.89 2.50 18.86
CA GLU A 127 -7.77 3.65 18.61
C GLU A 127 -7.72 4.15 17.17
N ALA A 128 -6.72 3.75 16.39
CA ALA A 128 -6.62 4.08 14.97
C ALA A 128 -7.28 3.04 14.05
N TRP A 129 -7.74 1.90 14.59
CA TRP A 129 -8.37 0.85 13.79
C TRP A 129 -9.85 1.15 13.57
N ASN A 130 -10.29 1.03 12.33
CA ASN A 130 -11.67 1.28 11.92
C ASN A 130 -12.66 0.30 12.57
N GLU A 131 -13.95 0.60 12.44
CA GLU A 131 -15.03 -0.21 13.01
C GLU A 131 -15.06 -1.64 12.46
N GLU A 132 -14.70 -1.84 11.18
CA GLU A 132 -14.67 -3.17 10.55
C GLU A 132 -13.64 -4.09 11.22
N VAL A 133 -12.45 -3.58 11.53
CA VAL A 133 -11.45 -4.33 12.30
C VAL A 133 -11.99 -4.69 13.67
N GLN A 134 -12.59 -3.73 14.38
CA GLN A 134 -13.11 -3.98 15.73
C GLN A 134 -14.19 -5.08 15.73
N ASN A 135 -15.11 -5.03 14.77
CA ASN A 135 -16.16 -6.04 14.59
C ASN A 135 -15.56 -7.42 14.32
N PHE A 136 -14.61 -7.51 13.37
CA PHE A 136 -13.90 -8.75 13.06
C PHE A 136 -13.21 -9.36 14.31
N LEU A 137 -12.55 -8.54 15.14
CA LEU A 137 -11.88 -9.05 16.33
C LEU A 137 -12.85 -9.68 17.34
N VAL A 138 -14.03 -9.08 17.51
CA VAL A 138 -15.08 -9.58 18.40
C VAL A 138 -15.71 -10.85 17.85
N GLU A 139 -16.12 -10.84 16.58
CA GLU A 139 -16.82 -11.95 15.92
C GLU A 139 -15.94 -13.21 15.84
N ASP A 140 -14.70 -13.06 15.40
CA ASP A 140 -13.75 -14.17 15.21
C ASP A 140 -12.89 -14.46 16.46
N LYS A 141 -13.18 -13.80 17.58
CA LYS A 141 -12.48 -13.95 18.87
C LYS A 141 -10.96 -13.78 18.72
N ARG A 142 -10.54 -12.83 17.89
CA ARG A 142 -9.13 -12.48 17.65
C ARG A 142 -8.69 -11.40 18.62
N LYS A 143 -7.42 -11.44 19.03
CA LYS A 143 -6.83 -10.43 19.93
C LYS A 143 -6.25 -9.23 19.18
N SER A 144 -5.87 -9.42 17.93
CA SER A 144 -5.25 -8.41 17.08
C SER A 144 -5.52 -8.74 15.62
N PRO A 145 -5.68 -7.72 14.75
CA PRO A 145 -5.78 -7.95 13.31
C PRO A 145 -4.49 -8.55 12.75
N PHE A 146 -3.39 -8.45 13.50
CA PHE A 146 -2.06 -8.88 13.10
C PHE A 146 -1.65 -10.24 13.64
N ASP A 147 -2.50 -10.92 14.41
CA ASP A 147 -2.12 -12.16 15.11
C ASP A 147 -3.12 -13.30 14.87
N TYR A 148 -2.60 -14.42 14.37
CA TYR A 148 -3.31 -15.71 14.26
C TYR A 148 -2.31 -16.88 14.37
N PRO A 149 -2.75 -18.12 14.67
CA PRO A 149 -1.84 -19.23 15.00
C PRO A 149 -0.75 -19.54 13.96
N GLY A 150 -1.03 -19.27 12.68
CA GLY A 150 -0.11 -19.52 11.56
C GLY A 150 1.02 -18.50 11.39
N ILE A 151 0.96 -17.33 12.06
CA ILE A 151 1.90 -16.23 11.83
C ILE A 151 3.15 -16.28 12.73
N GLU A 152 4.29 -15.90 12.17
CA GLU A 152 5.57 -15.75 12.87
C GLU A 152 6.29 -14.46 12.44
N TYR A 153 6.65 -13.65 13.43
CA TYR A 153 7.39 -12.39 13.23
C TYR A 153 8.89 -12.61 13.43
N VAL A 154 9.66 -12.51 12.34
CA VAL A 154 11.07 -12.90 12.31
C VAL A 154 11.99 -11.68 12.37
N ARG A 155 12.58 -11.46 13.56
CA ARG A 155 13.62 -10.43 13.77
C ARG A 155 15.03 -10.98 13.52
N ASP A 156 15.28 -12.21 13.95
CA ASP A 156 16.61 -12.83 13.92
C ASP A 156 17.06 -13.25 12.51
N VAL A 157 18.33 -13.01 12.20
CA VAL A 157 18.94 -13.29 10.90
C VAL A 157 19.15 -14.79 10.69
N ARG A 158 19.47 -15.56 11.74
CA ARG A 158 19.65 -17.02 11.59
C ARG A 158 18.30 -17.66 11.26
N ARG A 159 17.23 -17.24 11.94
CA ARG A 159 15.86 -17.68 11.64
C ARG A 159 15.45 -17.32 10.22
N SER A 160 15.70 -16.09 9.77
CA SER A 160 15.47 -15.67 8.38
C SER A 160 16.15 -16.60 7.37
N LYS A 161 17.44 -16.94 7.59
CA LYS A 161 18.18 -17.87 6.73
C LYS A 161 17.56 -19.28 6.71
N GLN A 162 17.09 -19.78 7.85
CA GLN A 162 16.42 -21.09 7.94
C GLN A 162 15.15 -21.16 7.10
N LEU A 163 14.41 -20.05 6.95
CA LEU A 163 13.18 -20.01 6.14
C LEU A 163 13.42 -20.40 4.67
N ASN A 164 14.63 -20.18 4.14
CA ASN A 164 14.96 -20.61 2.77
C ASN A 164 14.90 -22.14 2.61
N PHE A 165 15.19 -22.89 3.69
CA PHE A 165 15.29 -24.34 3.68
C PHE A 165 14.02 -25.07 4.15
N ILE A 166 12.95 -24.35 4.50
CA ILE A 166 11.68 -25.01 4.81
C ILE A 166 11.10 -25.61 3.52
N HIS A 167 10.59 -26.84 3.59
CA HIS A 167 9.97 -27.54 2.47
C HIS A 167 8.45 -27.58 2.56
N GLU A 168 7.89 -27.06 3.65
CA GLU A 168 6.45 -26.92 3.84
C GLU A 168 5.93 -25.70 3.07
N PRO A 169 4.67 -25.75 2.61
CA PRO A 169 4.04 -24.59 1.99
C PRO A 169 3.94 -23.44 3.00
N ALA A 170 4.36 -22.24 2.57
CA ALA A 170 4.42 -21.07 3.43
C ALA A 170 4.21 -19.78 2.64
N VAL A 171 3.82 -18.73 3.34
CA VAL A 171 3.87 -17.34 2.85
C VAL A 171 5.02 -16.62 3.53
N ILE A 172 5.88 -15.96 2.76
CA ILE A 172 6.99 -15.16 3.28
C ILE A 172 6.79 -13.72 2.81
N ILE A 173 6.50 -12.84 3.75
CA ILE A 173 6.40 -11.39 3.53
C ILE A 173 7.71 -10.77 3.98
N SER A 174 8.40 -10.06 3.09
CA SER A 174 9.69 -9.44 3.40
C SER A 174 9.88 -8.12 2.68
N ALA A 175 10.59 -7.21 3.34
CA ALA A 175 10.98 -5.91 2.79
C ALA A 175 12.29 -6.03 1.98
N ASN A 176 12.52 -5.20 0.97
CA ASN A 176 11.74 -4.03 0.51
C ASN A 176 10.63 -4.36 -0.53
N GLY A 177 9.57 -3.55 -0.55
CA GLY A 177 8.40 -3.70 -1.43
C GLY A 177 8.67 -3.65 -2.94
N MET A 178 9.79 -3.05 -3.35
CA MET A 178 10.24 -3.02 -4.76
C MET A 178 11.26 -4.11 -5.11
N ALA A 179 11.56 -5.01 -4.15
CA ALA A 179 12.55 -6.06 -4.29
C ALA A 179 13.98 -5.59 -4.62
N GLU A 180 14.36 -4.37 -4.23
CA GLU A 180 15.68 -3.80 -4.55
C GLU A 180 16.77 -4.14 -3.52
N ASN A 181 16.37 -4.32 -2.26
CA ASN A 181 17.30 -4.54 -1.16
C ASN A 181 16.63 -5.28 0.00
N GLY A 182 17.46 -5.70 0.95
CA GLY A 182 17.01 -6.36 2.17
C GLY A 182 16.85 -7.87 2.03
N ARG A 183 16.13 -8.46 2.99
CA ARG A 183 15.99 -9.91 3.12
C ARG A 183 15.19 -10.53 1.97
N ILE A 184 14.31 -9.75 1.34
CA ILE A 184 13.54 -10.21 0.17
C ILE A 184 14.41 -10.74 -0.96
N LEU A 185 15.59 -10.14 -1.21
CA LEU A 185 16.51 -10.60 -2.26
C LEU A 185 17.01 -12.02 -1.99
N HIS A 186 17.25 -12.37 -0.73
CA HIS A 186 17.64 -13.73 -0.35
C HIS A 186 16.47 -14.70 -0.56
N HIS A 187 15.25 -14.32 -0.19
CA HIS A 187 14.07 -15.16 -0.47
C HIS A 187 13.85 -15.33 -1.97
N LEU A 188 13.99 -14.29 -2.77
CA LEU A 188 13.85 -14.38 -4.23
C LEU A 188 14.94 -15.29 -4.82
N LYS A 189 16.22 -15.04 -4.51
CA LYS A 189 17.36 -15.87 -4.97
C LYS A 189 17.14 -17.36 -4.71
N ASN A 190 16.62 -17.74 -3.54
CA ASN A 190 16.45 -19.15 -3.17
C ASN A 190 15.17 -19.80 -3.71
N ASN A 191 14.20 -19.04 -4.22
CA ASN A 191 12.87 -19.56 -4.55
C ASN A 191 12.42 -19.27 -5.99
N ILE A 192 13.07 -18.37 -6.72
CA ILE A 192 12.62 -17.88 -8.04
C ILE A 192 12.70 -18.93 -9.17
N GLU A 193 13.63 -19.88 -9.07
CA GLU A 193 13.85 -20.92 -10.09
C GLU A 193 12.99 -22.18 -9.88
N ASP A 194 12.15 -22.21 -8.84
CA ASP A 194 11.25 -23.32 -8.55
C ASP A 194 9.81 -22.99 -8.99
N ALA A 195 9.31 -23.71 -9.99
CA ALA A 195 7.99 -23.53 -10.59
C ALA A 195 6.81 -23.83 -9.65
N ARG A 196 7.06 -24.41 -8.46
CA ARG A 196 6.05 -24.59 -7.42
C ARG A 196 5.73 -23.29 -6.70
N ASN A 197 6.67 -22.34 -6.68
CA ASN A 197 6.56 -21.10 -5.94
C ASN A 197 5.81 -20.02 -6.72
N SER A 198 5.30 -19.05 -5.98
CA SER A 198 4.72 -17.82 -6.55
C SER A 198 5.40 -16.60 -5.95
N ILE A 199 5.67 -15.59 -6.77
CA ILE A 199 6.08 -14.26 -6.35
C ILE A 199 4.87 -13.34 -6.52
N LEU A 200 4.42 -12.74 -5.42
CA LEU A 200 3.23 -11.88 -5.42
C LEU A 200 3.64 -10.42 -5.21
N ILE A 201 3.50 -9.62 -6.26
CA ILE A 201 3.82 -8.19 -6.24
C ILE A 201 2.59 -7.41 -5.79
N VAL A 202 2.70 -6.70 -4.65
CA VAL A 202 1.58 -6.00 -4.01
C VAL A 202 1.81 -4.49 -3.86
N SER A 203 2.98 -4.02 -4.27
CA SER A 203 3.42 -2.63 -4.09
C SER A 203 3.70 -2.00 -5.45
N PHE A 204 3.69 -0.67 -5.51
CA PHE A 204 4.19 0.06 -6.69
C PHE A 204 5.63 -0.35 -6.99
N GLN A 205 5.96 -0.46 -8.29
CA GLN A 205 7.27 -0.85 -8.78
C GLN A 205 7.80 0.24 -9.71
N ALA A 206 8.79 0.99 -9.23
CA ALA A 206 9.48 1.99 -10.04
C ALA A 206 10.20 1.33 -11.23
N GLU A 207 10.42 2.09 -12.29
CA GLU A 207 11.17 1.64 -13.45
C GLU A 207 12.56 1.14 -13.05
N GLU A 208 13.09 0.18 -13.81
CA GLU A 208 14.39 -0.48 -13.57
C GLU A 208 14.54 -1.35 -12.31
N THR A 209 13.60 -1.32 -11.37
CA THR A 209 13.64 -2.18 -10.19
C THR A 209 13.50 -3.67 -10.55
N LEU A 210 14.07 -4.56 -9.75
CA LEU A 210 13.89 -6.01 -9.87
C LEU A 210 12.41 -6.38 -9.81
N GLY A 211 11.66 -5.79 -8.88
CA GLY A 211 10.23 -6.07 -8.77
C GLY A 211 9.45 -5.63 -10.02
N ARG A 212 9.86 -4.54 -10.68
CA ARG A 212 9.30 -4.16 -11.99
C ARG A 212 9.64 -5.18 -13.08
N LYS A 213 10.90 -5.59 -13.17
CA LYS A 213 11.36 -6.62 -14.13
C LYS A 213 10.60 -7.93 -14.00
N LEU A 214 10.30 -8.34 -12.76
CA LEU A 214 9.46 -9.50 -12.47
C LEU A 214 8.01 -9.28 -12.90
N LYS A 215 7.42 -8.13 -12.54
CA LYS A 215 6.04 -7.76 -12.91
C LYS A 215 5.85 -7.73 -14.43
N ASP A 216 6.86 -7.26 -15.18
CA ASP A 216 6.85 -7.20 -16.64
C ASP A 216 7.11 -8.57 -17.32
N GLY A 217 7.32 -9.64 -16.53
CA GLY A 217 7.40 -11.01 -17.02
C GLY A 217 8.77 -11.39 -17.59
N GLN A 218 9.85 -10.68 -17.23
CA GLN A 218 11.19 -11.04 -17.65
C GLN A 218 11.55 -12.47 -17.23
N LYS A 219 11.99 -13.29 -18.19
CA LYS A 219 12.32 -14.71 -17.95
C LYS A 219 13.66 -14.93 -17.28
N ARG A 220 14.53 -13.92 -17.27
CA ARG A 220 15.83 -13.96 -16.62
C ARG A 220 16.10 -12.61 -15.95
N VAL A 221 16.46 -12.64 -14.68
CA VAL A 221 16.74 -11.45 -13.87
C VAL A 221 18.08 -11.57 -13.17
N ARG A 222 18.61 -10.46 -12.64
CA ARG A 222 19.84 -10.45 -11.84
C ARG A 222 19.55 -10.17 -10.38
N ILE A 223 20.09 -11.01 -9.50
CA ILE A 223 20.01 -10.85 -8.04
C ILE A 223 21.44 -11.01 -7.50
N PHE A 224 21.93 -10.01 -6.75
CA PHE A 224 23.32 -9.94 -6.29
C PHE A 224 24.37 -10.10 -7.43
N GLY A 225 24.05 -9.61 -8.63
CA GLY A 225 24.92 -9.66 -9.80
C GLY A 225 24.88 -10.99 -10.59
N GLU A 226 24.31 -12.04 -10.01
CA GLU A 226 24.13 -13.36 -10.62
C GLU A 226 22.80 -13.44 -11.38
N ALA A 227 22.76 -14.20 -12.48
CA ALA A 227 21.56 -14.38 -13.29
C ALA A 227 20.74 -15.58 -12.81
N TYR A 228 19.42 -15.43 -12.78
CA TYR A 228 18.45 -16.46 -12.37
C TYR A 228 17.31 -16.58 -13.39
N ASP A 229 16.87 -17.81 -13.64
CA ASP A 229 15.74 -18.09 -14.52
C ASP A 229 14.41 -18.04 -13.75
N VAL A 230 13.44 -17.27 -14.25
CA VAL A 230 12.17 -17.05 -13.57
C VAL A 230 11.19 -18.18 -13.91
N HIS A 231 11.20 -19.22 -13.08
CA HIS A 231 10.25 -20.34 -13.19
C HIS A 231 9.06 -20.21 -12.25
N ALA A 232 9.23 -19.51 -11.12
CA ALA A 232 8.15 -19.18 -10.21
C ALA A 232 7.06 -18.38 -10.93
N SER A 233 5.79 -18.60 -10.55
CA SER A 233 4.68 -17.81 -11.10
C SER A 233 4.73 -16.39 -10.55
N VAL A 234 4.74 -15.37 -11.39
CA VAL A 234 4.70 -13.96 -10.95
C VAL A 234 3.29 -13.43 -11.12
N GLU A 235 2.72 -12.91 -10.04
CA GLU A 235 1.35 -12.38 -9.97
C GLU A 235 1.38 -10.98 -9.35
N SER A 236 0.38 -10.15 -9.64
CA SER A 236 0.27 -8.82 -9.04
C SER A 236 -1.13 -8.51 -8.52
N ILE A 237 -1.18 -7.82 -7.38
CA ILE A 237 -2.41 -7.29 -6.79
C ILE A 237 -2.22 -5.79 -6.55
N ASP A 238 -2.96 -4.97 -7.27
CA ASP A 238 -2.88 -3.50 -7.16
C ASP A 238 -3.89 -2.94 -6.13
N GLY A 239 -4.87 -3.73 -5.68
CA GLY A 239 -5.95 -3.30 -4.78
C GLY A 239 -5.56 -3.03 -3.32
N TYR A 240 -4.29 -3.19 -2.96
CA TYR A 240 -3.81 -2.84 -1.63
C TYR A 240 -3.30 -1.39 -1.53
N SER A 241 -3.19 -0.56 -2.60
CA SER A 241 -2.57 0.79 -2.53
C SER A 241 -2.86 1.59 -1.25
N ALA A 242 -1.84 2.27 -0.70
CA ALA A 242 -2.02 3.10 0.51
C ALA A 242 -2.62 4.48 0.19
N HIS A 243 -2.46 4.95 -1.06
CA HIS A 243 -2.96 6.25 -1.52
C HIS A 243 -4.35 6.11 -2.12
N ALA A 244 -5.14 7.16 -1.99
CA ALA A 244 -6.44 7.33 -2.63
C ALA A 244 -6.32 7.21 -4.16
N ASP A 245 -7.27 6.49 -4.76
CA ASP A 245 -7.42 6.50 -6.22
C ASP A 245 -8.08 7.79 -6.73
N GLN A 246 -8.24 7.92 -8.05
CA GLN A 246 -8.85 9.09 -8.65
C GLN A 246 -10.23 9.43 -8.06
N GLN A 247 -11.07 8.43 -7.80
CA GLN A 247 -12.41 8.66 -7.26
C GLN A 247 -12.36 9.06 -5.79
N GLU A 248 -11.49 8.44 -5.00
CA GLU A 248 -11.27 8.77 -3.59
C GLU A 248 -10.67 10.19 -3.45
N LEU A 249 -9.73 10.58 -4.31
CA LEU A 249 -9.15 11.94 -4.38
C LEU A 249 -10.22 12.98 -4.69
N VAL A 250 -11.05 12.73 -5.70
CA VAL A 250 -12.19 13.60 -6.04
C VAL A 250 -13.16 13.72 -4.88
N ALA A 251 -13.52 12.59 -4.25
CA ALA A 251 -14.45 12.59 -3.11
C ALA A 251 -13.87 13.33 -1.89
N TRP A 252 -12.55 13.29 -1.71
CA TRP A 252 -11.87 14.07 -0.69
C TRP A 252 -11.97 15.58 -0.99
N ALA A 253 -11.71 15.97 -2.25
CA ALA A 253 -11.84 17.36 -2.69
C ALA A 253 -13.29 17.87 -2.63
N ASP A 254 -14.29 17.02 -2.89
CA ASP A 254 -15.71 17.38 -2.84
C ASP A 254 -16.20 17.80 -1.45
N GLY A 255 -15.48 17.39 -0.39
CA GLY A 255 -15.73 17.86 0.97
C GLY A 255 -15.40 19.34 1.22
N LEU A 256 -14.72 20.01 0.29
CA LEU A 256 -14.30 21.40 0.43
C LEU A 256 -15.44 22.37 0.11
N ASP A 257 -15.55 23.45 0.90
CA ASP A 257 -16.41 24.58 0.57
C ASP A 257 -15.95 25.28 -0.72
N ARG A 258 -16.67 24.99 -1.81
CA ARG A 258 -16.40 25.52 -3.16
C ARG A 258 -16.57 27.03 -3.27
N GLN A 259 -17.37 27.66 -2.39
CA GLN A 259 -17.56 29.12 -2.42
C GLN A 259 -16.34 29.85 -1.85
N ARG A 260 -15.67 29.22 -0.87
CA ARG A 260 -14.47 29.77 -0.26
C ARG A 260 -13.19 29.40 -1.02
N LEU A 261 -13.17 28.24 -1.66
CA LEU A 261 -12.00 27.76 -2.40
C LEU A 261 -11.64 28.69 -3.55
N GLN A 262 -10.45 29.30 -3.49
CA GLN A 262 -9.96 30.21 -4.52
C GLN A 262 -9.01 29.53 -5.50
N ARG A 263 -8.18 28.59 -5.02
CA ARG A 263 -7.24 27.81 -5.84
C ARG A 263 -6.97 26.41 -5.28
N LEU A 264 -6.76 25.46 -6.17
CA LEU A 264 -6.31 24.11 -5.86
C LEU A 264 -5.06 23.77 -6.67
N PHE A 265 -4.01 23.30 -6.01
CA PHE A 265 -2.75 22.89 -6.62
C PHE A 265 -2.57 21.39 -6.49
N LEU A 266 -2.33 20.71 -7.62
CA LEU A 266 -2.04 19.28 -7.65
C LEU A 266 -0.53 19.06 -7.67
N VAL A 267 -0.03 18.33 -6.68
CA VAL A 267 1.39 18.00 -6.49
C VAL A 267 1.55 16.50 -6.27
N HIS A 268 2.78 16.02 -6.07
CA HIS A 268 3.07 14.63 -5.70
C HIS A 268 2.37 13.59 -6.62
N GLY A 269 2.67 13.65 -7.91
CA GLY A 269 2.16 12.75 -8.93
C GLY A 269 2.90 12.94 -10.25
N GLU A 270 2.82 11.95 -11.14
CA GLU A 270 3.33 12.09 -12.50
C GLU A 270 2.51 13.12 -13.28
N THR A 271 3.12 13.79 -14.26
CA THR A 271 2.47 14.85 -15.04
C THR A 271 1.12 14.41 -15.61
N GLN A 272 1.06 13.23 -16.22
CA GLN A 272 -0.17 12.68 -16.79
C GLN A 272 -1.26 12.45 -15.73
N ALA A 273 -0.90 11.94 -14.55
CA ALA A 273 -1.84 11.72 -13.45
C ALA A 273 -2.40 13.04 -12.90
N ALA A 274 -1.53 14.04 -12.71
CA ALA A 274 -1.91 15.36 -12.24
C ALA A 274 -2.81 16.10 -13.25
N GLU A 275 -2.48 16.06 -14.54
CA GLU A 275 -3.29 16.67 -15.61
C GLU A 275 -4.66 15.98 -15.76
N THR A 276 -4.70 14.65 -15.68
CA THR A 276 -5.96 13.90 -15.74
C THR A 276 -6.90 14.29 -14.59
N LEU A 277 -6.37 14.34 -13.36
CA LEU A 277 -7.12 14.76 -12.18
C LEU A 277 -7.52 16.24 -12.24
N GLN A 278 -6.65 17.10 -12.79
CA GLN A 278 -6.95 18.52 -13.01
C GLN A 278 -8.21 18.68 -13.87
N HIS A 279 -8.25 18.01 -15.03
CA HIS A 279 -9.40 18.06 -15.94
C HIS A 279 -10.67 17.53 -15.28
N LEU A 280 -10.57 16.45 -14.51
CA LEU A 280 -11.71 15.87 -13.80
C LEU A 280 -12.26 16.85 -12.75
N LEU A 281 -11.43 17.42 -11.89
CA LEU A 281 -11.86 18.40 -10.89
C LEU A 281 -12.46 19.66 -11.54
N GLN A 282 -11.86 20.17 -12.62
CA GLN A 282 -12.42 21.30 -13.37
C GLN A 282 -13.81 20.96 -13.93
N SER A 283 -14.01 19.76 -14.47
CA SER A 283 -15.30 19.31 -14.99
C SER A 283 -16.39 19.22 -13.90
N GLN A 284 -15.98 19.02 -12.65
CA GLN A 284 -16.87 18.96 -11.49
C GLN A 284 -17.15 20.33 -10.85
N GLY A 285 -16.62 21.41 -11.42
CA GLY A 285 -16.88 22.78 -10.99
C GLY A 285 -15.91 23.35 -9.95
N PHE A 286 -14.73 22.75 -9.78
CA PHE A 286 -13.67 23.36 -8.98
C PHE A 286 -13.04 24.54 -9.72
N ALA A 287 -13.10 25.72 -9.11
CA ALA A 287 -12.51 26.93 -9.68
C ALA A 287 -10.98 26.93 -9.50
N LYS A 288 -10.25 27.13 -10.60
CA LYS A 288 -8.79 27.31 -10.66
C LYS A 288 -7.97 26.15 -10.05
N VAL A 289 -8.01 25.02 -10.74
CA VAL A 289 -7.09 23.89 -10.49
C VAL A 289 -5.83 24.05 -11.34
N SER A 290 -4.64 23.91 -10.75
CA SER A 290 -3.34 24.08 -11.43
C SER A 290 -2.34 23.00 -11.02
N VAL A 291 -1.43 22.65 -11.94
CA VAL A 291 -0.32 21.72 -11.70
C VAL A 291 0.98 22.54 -11.71
N PRO A 292 1.49 23.00 -10.56
CA PRO A 292 2.70 23.83 -10.52
C PRO A 292 3.95 23.03 -10.86
N ALA A 293 4.91 23.69 -11.49
CA ALA A 293 6.25 23.16 -11.71
C ALA A 293 7.15 23.38 -10.49
N ARG A 294 8.22 22.59 -10.38
CA ARG A 294 9.22 22.78 -9.33
C ARG A 294 9.85 24.16 -9.45
N GLY A 295 9.75 24.96 -8.38
CA GLY A 295 10.30 26.31 -8.32
C GLY A 295 9.28 27.41 -8.58
N ASP A 296 8.04 27.06 -8.95
CA ASP A 296 6.97 28.04 -9.09
C ASP A 296 6.63 28.69 -7.74
N SER A 297 6.40 30.00 -7.78
CA SER A 297 5.93 30.81 -6.66
C SER A 297 4.57 31.41 -6.98
N ILE A 298 3.68 31.45 -5.99
CA ILE A 298 2.31 31.89 -6.20
C ILE A 298 1.97 32.97 -5.19
N GLU A 299 1.47 34.09 -5.70
CA GLU A 299 0.95 35.21 -4.91
C GLU A 299 -0.57 35.07 -4.77
N PHE A 300 -1.07 35.28 -3.56
CA PHE A 300 -2.49 35.25 -3.22
C PHE A 300 -2.82 36.28 -2.13
#